data_AF-A0A0A0BRT6-F1
#
_entry.id   AF-A0A0A0BRT6-F1
#
_cell.length_a   1.000
_cell.length_b   1.000
_cell.length_c   1.000
_cell.angle_alpha   90.00
_cell.angle_beta   90.00
_cell.angle_gamma   90.00
#
_symmetry.space_group_name_H-M   'P 1'
#
loop_
_entity.id
_entity.type
_entity.pdbx_description
1 polymer ?
#
loop_
_entity_poly.entity_id
_entity_poly.type
_entity_poly.pdbx_seq_one_letter_code
_entity_poly.pdbx_strand_id
1 'polypeptide(L)'
;MTLQPATTPDAGTPVVDPLVIGRRVRHLRTTRGMTLDELGDAVGRAPSQISVLENGRREAKLSLLQQVAAALGVTLADLLSPEPPTRRAALEIELERAQRGPFFTGLGLPQVKVGRSLPTDALETIVGLQREISRLLTERAATPEEARRANTELRRQMRDRDNYFPELEEHAKVLLAAVGHTGGPLSQRVTAEIAAHLGFSLHHVHDLPHSTRSVTDTEHGRIYLPHGLGTSGDPRSVVLQAIAAHVLAHGEPTSYGDFLRQRVETNYLAAALLVPEDAAVAMLVAAKAQRQLSIEDLRDAFGVPYETAAHRFTNLATRHLDVPVHFMKVHESGTLHKAYENDGVDFPHDPLGAIEGQPVCRRWTARTVFGIPDRFSPYYQYTDTPAGTFWCTSSVQGSADGEFSVSVGVPFAQVRWFRGRETTERAQSRCPEPSCCRHPPEELARRWDGHAWPAARPHASMLAALPAGAFPGVDQTEVFDFLERHAPRDDA
;
A
#
# COMPACT_ATOMS: atom_id res chain seq x y z
N MET A 1 10.55 34.46 -0.86
CA MET A 1 10.87 33.92 0.49
C MET A 1 11.45 32.54 0.27
N THR A 2 12.77 32.46 0.24
CA THR A 2 13.55 31.32 -0.24
C THR A 2 13.64 30.25 0.84
N LEU A 3 12.98 29.10 0.64
CA LEU A 3 13.14 27.93 1.48
C LEU A 3 14.35 27.13 0.97
N GLN A 4 15.35 26.98 1.82
CA GLN A 4 16.52 26.12 1.59
C GLN A 4 16.11 24.63 1.65
N PRO A 5 16.72 23.76 0.81
CA PRO A 5 16.50 22.32 0.87
C PRO A 5 17.22 21.72 2.09
N ALA A 6 16.56 20.77 2.75
CA ALA A 6 17.12 19.98 3.84
C ALA A 6 18.17 19.01 3.28
N THR A 7 19.40 19.11 3.78
CA THR A 7 20.48 18.16 3.55
C THR A 7 20.15 16.80 4.17
N THR A 8 20.13 15.76 3.35
CA THR A 8 20.16 14.35 3.77
C THR A 8 21.46 14.03 4.51
N PRO A 9 21.43 13.24 5.60
CA PRO A 9 22.66 12.81 6.26
C PRO A 9 23.31 11.67 5.47
N ASP A 10 24.63 11.83 5.29
CA ASP A 10 25.58 10.97 4.61
C ASP A 10 25.66 9.57 5.23
N ALA A 11 25.47 8.53 4.41
CA ALA A 11 25.55 7.12 4.81
C ALA A 11 27.00 6.63 4.68
N GLY A 12 27.72 6.47 5.78
CA GLY A 12 29.06 5.87 5.73
C GLY A 12 29.97 6.00 6.96
N THR A 13 29.59 6.76 7.99
CA THR A 13 30.38 6.85 9.24
C THR A 13 29.59 6.15 10.35
N PRO A 14 30.18 5.29 11.20
CA PRO A 14 29.48 4.76 12.37
C PRO A 14 29.07 5.94 13.25
N VAL A 15 27.79 6.31 13.18
CA VAL A 15 27.24 7.47 13.90
C VAL A 15 27.25 7.09 15.38
N VAL A 16 28.24 7.58 16.12
CA VAL A 16 28.37 7.30 17.54
C VAL A 16 27.26 8.03 18.28
N ASP A 17 26.32 7.29 18.87
CA ASP A 17 25.14 7.87 19.51
C ASP A 17 25.52 8.64 20.80
N PRO A 18 25.28 9.97 20.87
CA PRO A 18 25.59 10.79 22.03
C PRO A 18 24.92 10.32 23.33
N LEU A 19 23.76 9.67 23.27
CA LEU A 19 23.08 9.11 24.45
C LEU A 19 23.81 7.89 25.01
N VAL A 20 24.29 7.00 24.13
CA VAL A 20 25.05 5.81 24.53
C VAL A 20 26.38 6.25 25.16
N ILE A 21 27.09 7.19 24.53
CA ILE A 21 28.33 7.77 25.06
C ILE A 21 28.07 8.39 26.44
N GLY A 22 27.03 9.24 26.56
CA GLY A 22 26.70 9.92 27.80
C GLY A 22 26.41 8.95 28.96
N ARG A 23 25.64 7.89 28.70
CA ARG A 23 25.34 6.86 29.72
C ARG A 23 26.58 6.03 30.08
N ARG A 24 27.48 5.81 29.13
CA ARG A 24 28.76 5.13 29.37
C ARG A 24 29.72 5.96 30.22
N VAL A 25 29.86 7.27 29.92
CA VAL A 25 30.61 8.22 30.75
C VAL A 25 30.08 8.20 32.19
N ARG A 26 28.76 8.31 32.35
CA ARG A 26 28.12 8.27 33.67
C ARG A 26 28.40 6.97 34.41
N HIS A 27 28.27 5.83 33.75
CA HIS A 27 28.54 4.52 34.32
C HIS A 27 29.99 4.43 34.83
N LEU A 28 30.97 4.69 33.96
CA LEU A 28 32.39 4.62 34.28
C LEU A 28 32.80 5.59 35.40
N ARG A 29 32.25 6.81 35.41
CA ARG A 29 32.44 7.78 36.48
C ARG A 29 31.94 7.24 37.82
N THR A 30 30.70 6.72 37.83
CA THR A 30 30.10 6.19 39.08
C THR A 30 30.79 4.93 39.60
N THR A 31 31.26 4.05 38.71
CA THR A 31 32.03 2.86 39.09
C THR A 31 33.36 3.22 39.74
N ARG A 32 33.95 4.37 39.36
CA ARG A 32 35.15 4.93 39.97
C ARG A 32 34.89 5.79 41.22
N GLY A 33 33.64 5.94 41.62
CA GLY A 33 33.26 6.77 42.78
C GLY A 33 33.42 8.28 42.57
N MET A 34 33.66 8.73 41.33
CA MET A 34 33.90 10.15 41.03
C MET A 34 32.61 10.97 41.02
N THR A 35 32.66 12.19 41.55
CA THR A 35 31.58 13.18 41.44
C THR A 35 31.62 13.90 40.08
N LEU A 36 30.54 14.62 39.74
CA LEU A 36 30.52 15.46 38.52
C LEU A 36 31.56 16.58 38.59
N ASP A 37 31.82 17.09 39.78
CA ASP A 37 32.80 18.14 40.02
C ASP A 37 34.21 17.60 39.81
N GLU A 38 34.52 16.43 40.38
CA GLU A 38 35.83 15.77 40.21
C GLU A 38 36.13 15.40 38.75
N LEU A 39 35.13 14.90 38.00
CA LEU A 39 35.33 14.63 36.58
C LEU A 39 35.45 15.94 35.79
N GLY A 40 34.71 16.98 36.16
CA GLY A 40 34.81 18.32 35.58
C GLY A 40 36.20 18.92 35.75
N ASP A 41 36.73 18.89 36.98
CA ASP A 41 38.06 19.39 37.32
C ASP A 41 39.15 18.62 36.57
N ALA A 42 39.03 17.29 36.48
CA ALA A 42 39.99 16.43 35.77
C ALA A 42 40.07 16.73 34.25
N VAL A 43 38.99 17.26 33.65
CA VAL A 43 38.93 17.57 32.21
C VAL A 43 38.84 19.08 31.92
N GLY A 44 38.96 19.92 32.95
CA GLY A 44 38.91 21.39 32.83
C GLY A 44 37.56 21.92 32.34
N ARG A 45 36.45 21.34 32.81
CA ARG A 45 35.07 21.70 32.41
C ARG A 45 34.18 21.92 33.62
N ALA A 46 33.21 22.80 33.45
CA ALA A 46 32.21 23.01 34.48
C ALA A 46 31.38 21.73 34.71
N PRO A 47 30.94 21.44 35.95
CA PRO A 47 30.12 20.26 36.27
C PRO A 47 28.83 20.18 35.43
N SER A 48 28.26 21.34 35.10
CA SER A 48 27.10 21.47 34.22
C SER A 48 27.35 20.94 32.80
N GLN A 49 28.57 21.12 32.27
CA GLN A 49 28.96 20.61 30.95
C GLN A 49 29.12 19.09 30.96
N ILE A 50 29.63 18.52 32.06
CA ILE A 50 29.68 17.06 32.25
C ILE A 50 28.27 16.48 32.36
N SER A 51 27.36 17.17 33.06
CA SER A 51 25.96 16.76 33.13
C SER A 51 25.26 16.78 31.76
N VAL A 52 25.53 17.79 30.92
CA VAL A 52 25.01 17.86 29.54
C VAL A 52 25.54 16.71 28.69
N LEU A 53 26.82 16.37 28.85
CA LEU A 53 27.47 15.23 28.21
C LEU A 53 26.81 13.90 28.62
N GLU A 54 26.65 13.65 29.93
CA GLU A 54 26.07 12.40 30.45
C GLU A 54 24.61 12.17 30.04
N ASN A 55 23.89 13.23 29.68
CA ASN A 55 22.50 13.18 29.23
C ASN A 55 22.35 13.19 27.71
N GLY A 56 23.45 13.15 26.94
CA GLY A 56 23.42 13.12 25.48
C GLY A 56 22.60 14.25 24.87
N ARG A 57 22.63 15.44 25.49
CA ARG A 57 21.91 16.63 25.01
C ARG A 57 22.68 17.41 23.94
N ARG A 58 23.98 17.15 23.79
CA ARG A 58 24.85 17.79 22.81
C ARG A 58 25.96 16.84 22.41
N GLU A 59 26.29 16.82 21.11
CA GLU A 59 27.49 16.15 20.63
C GLU A 59 28.75 16.76 21.23
N ALA A 60 29.59 15.89 21.77
CA ALA A 60 30.85 16.27 22.39
C ALA A 60 31.96 16.31 21.34
N LYS A 61 32.84 17.31 21.44
CA LYS A 61 34.04 17.35 20.60
C LYS A 61 34.93 16.15 20.92
N LEU A 62 35.55 15.57 19.90
CA LEU A 62 36.46 14.43 20.04
C LEU A 62 37.57 14.68 21.07
N SER A 63 38.10 15.90 21.12
CA SER A 63 39.10 16.31 22.12
C SER A 63 38.60 16.22 23.56
N LEU A 64 37.33 16.52 23.81
CA LEU A 64 36.72 16.36 25.14
C LEU A 64 36.52 14.88 25.48
N LEU A 65 36.10 14.05 24.52
CA LEU A 65 35.94 12.62 24.73
C LEU A 65 37.28 11.92 25.03
N GLN A 66 38.36 12.36 24.40
CA GLN A 66 39.72 11.90 24.70
C GLN A 66 40.15 12.28 26.12
N GLN A 67 39.88 13.52 26.56
CA GLN A 67 40.16 13.97 27.93
C GLN A 67 39.36 13.18 28.96
N VAL A 68 38.08 12.95 28.69
CA VAL A 68 37.21 12.14 29.56
C VAL A 68 37.67 10.68 29.60
N ALA A 69 38.06 10.09 28.47
CA ALA A 69 38.60 8.72 28.43
C ALA A 69 39.89 8.60 29.26
N ALA A 70 40.81 9.58 29.15
CA ALA A 70 42.03 9.63 29.94
C ALA A 70 41.75 9.80 31.44
N ALA A 71 40.86 10.73 31.83
CA ALA A 71 40.47 10.95 33.23
C ALA A 71 39.77 9.73 33.84
N LEU A 72 39.00 9.00 33.03
CA LEU A 72 38.35 7.76 33.42
C LEU A 72 39.23 6.53 33.18
N GLY A 73 40.50 6.65 32.78
CA GLY A 73 41.42 5.54 32.59
C GLY A 73 40.91 4.42 31.67
N VAL A 74 40.22 4.78 30.57
CA VAL A 74 39.75 3.86 29.53
C VAL A 74 40.22 4.32 28.15
N THR A 75 40.15 3.45 27.15
CA THR A 75 40.47 3.88 25.79
C THR A 75 39.31 4.68 25.18
N LEU A 76 39.60 5.50 24.18
CA LEU A 76 38.55 6.19 23.42
C LEU A 76 37.61 5.19 22.72
N ALA A 77 38.15 4.05 22.26
CA ALA A 77 37.35 2.99 21.64
C ALA A 77 36.32 2.40 22.64
N ASP A 78 36.71 2.21 23.90
CA ASP A 78 35.79 1.76 24.95
C ASP A 78 34.65 2.75 25.16
N LEU A 79 34.93 4.05 25.06
CA LEU A 79 33.94 5.12 25.24
C LEU A 79 32.96 5.25 24.06
N LEU A 80 33.43 4.96 22.85
CA LEU A 80 32.66 5.04 21.60
C LEU A 80 31.95 3.73 21.24
N SER A 81 32.07 2.69 22.08
CA SER A 81 31.39 1.41 21.85
C SER A 81 29.86 1.60 21.78
N PRO A 82 29.19 1.02 20.76
CA PRO A 82 27.76 1.24 20.50
C PRO A 82 26.85 0.52 21.51
N GLU A 83 27.36 -0.44 22.27
CA GLU A 83 26.57 -1.20 23.22
C GLU A 83 26.26 -0.39 24.49
N PRO A 84 25.06 -0.50 25.08
CA PRO A 84 24.79 0.09 26.39
C PRO A 84 25.60 -0.59 27.50
N PRO A 85 26.14 0.15 28.49
CA PRO A 85 26.99 -0.43 29.54
C PRO A 85 26.26 -1.34 30.53
N THR A 86 24.93 -1.20 30.67
CA THR A 86 24.09 -2.02 31.57
C THR A 86 22.67 -2.16 31.01
N ARG A 87 21.92 -3.19 31.46
CA ARG A 87 20.49 -3.35 31.14
C ARG A 87 19.67 -2.11 31.49
N ARG A 88 19.96 -1.50 32.65
CA ARG A 88 19.30 -0.26 33.05
C ARG A 88 19.64 0.89 32.11
N ALA A 89 20.91 1.06 31.73
CA ALA A 89 21.31 2.10 30.78
C ALA A 89 20.63 1.92 29.41
N ALA A 90 20.44 0.67 28.95
CA ALA A 90 19.69 0.40 27.72
C ALA A 90 18.25 0.92 27.81
N LEU A 91 17.55 0.63 28.92
CA LEU A 91 16.18 1.12 29.16
C LEU A 91 16.12 2.65 29.28
N GLU A 92 17.10 3.27 29.92
CA GLU A 92 17.19 4.73 30.04
C GLU A 92 17.38 5.40 28.67
N ILE A 93 18.20 4.82 27.79
CA ILE A 93 18.43 5.31 26.42
C ILE A 93 17.15 5.18 25.60
N GLU A 94 16.49 4.03 25.67
CA GLU A 94 15.26 3.77 24.93
C GLU A 94 14.13 4.72 25.32
N LEU A 95 13.89 4.91 26.62
CA LEU A 95 12.90 5.87 27.10
C LEU A 95 13.22 7.30 26.67
N GLU A 96 14.49 7.71 26.74
CA GLU A 96 14.92 9.05 26.33
C GLU A 96 14.70 9.28 24.83
N ARG A 97 14.98 8.28 23.98
CA ARG A 97 14.68 8.33 22.54
C ARG A 97 13.19 8.43 22.28
N ALA A 98 12.38 7.60 22.95
CA ALA A 98 10.94 7.60 22.80
C ALA A 98 10.32 8.97 23.16
N GLN A 99 10.78 9.58 24.26
CA GLN A 99 10.30 10.90 24.71
C GLN A 99 10.74 12.08 23.83
N ARG A 100 11.84 11.92 23.08
CA ARG A 100 12.31 12.91 22.08
C ARG A 100 11.66 12.70 20.71
N GLY A 101 10.93 11.61 20.51
CA GLY A 101 10.26 11.29 19.26
C GLY A 101 9.07 12.22 18.96
N PRO A 102 8.71 12.38 17.67
CA PRO A 102 7.57 13.19 17.25
C PRO A 102 6.25 12.68 17.83
N PHE A 103 6.13 11.36 18.02
CA PHE A 103 4.95 10.73 18.61
C PHE A 103 4.68 11.20 20.05
N PHE A 104 5.67 11.12 20.93
CA PHE A 104 5.51 11.53 22.33
C PHE A 104 5.26 13.04 22.44
N THR A 105 5.91 13.84 21.58
CA THR A 105 5.71 15.29 21.49
C THR A 105 4.27 15.64 21.11
N GLY A 106 3.66 14.90 20.17
CA GLY A 106 2.28 15.09 19.74
C GLY A 106 1.22 14.75 20.80
N LEU A 107 1.55 13.92 21.79
CA LEU A 107 0.63 13.57 22.89
C LEU A 107 0.49 14.67 23.95
N GLY A 108 1.41 15.67 23.97
CA GLY A 108 1.38 16.74 24.96
C GLY A 108 1.63 16.30 26.40
N LEU A 109 2.23 15.12 26.60
CA LEU A 109 2.51 14.56 27.93
C LEU A 109 3.77 15.17 28.57
N PRO A 110 3.82 15.27 29.91
CA PRO A 110 5.02 15.70 30.61
C PRO A 110 6.14 14.67 30.48
N GLN A 111 7.39 15.14 30.30
CA GLN A 111 8.56 14.27 30.24
C GLN A 111 8.93 13.72 31.61
N VAL A 112 9.15 12.41 31.67
CA VAL A 112 9.71 11.68 32.81
C VAL A 112 11.21 11.96 32.88
N LYS A 113 11.66 12.48 34.03
CA LYS A 113 13.08 12.70 34.30
C LYS A 113 13.78 11.36 34.57
N VAL A 114 14.61 10.93 33.63
CA VAL A 114 15.35 9.67 33.72
C VAL A 114 16.58 9.85 34.62
N GLY A 115 16.43 9.56 35.91
CA GLY A 115 17.47 9.74 36.94
C GLY A 115 17.50 8.61 37.98
N ARG A 116 18.38 8.73 38.98
CA ARG A 116 18.49 7.74 40.09
C ARG A 116 17.19 7.57 40.89
N SER A 117 16.32 8.57 40.86
CA SER A 117 15.03 8.57 41.56
C SER A 117 13.96 7.70 40.90
N LEU A 118 14.18 7.24 39.66
CA LEU A 118 13.23 6.36 38.97
C LEU A 118 13.61 4.89 39.23
N PRO A 119 12.81 4.11 39.96
CA PRO A 119 13.05 2.68 40.19
C PRO A 119 13.15 1.89 38.88
N THR A 120 13.93 0.80 38.87
CA THR A 120 14.19 0.02 37.64
C THR A 120 12.93 -0.70 37.15
N ASP A 121 12.11 -1.23 38.05
CA ASP A 121 10.81 -1.85 37.78
C ASP A 121 9.82 -0.86 37.13
N ALA A 122 9.78 0.38 37.63
CA ALA A 122 9.00 1.45 37.01
C ALA A 122 9.51 1.80 35.61
N LEU A 123 10.83 1.90 35.43
CA LEU A 123 11.45 2.14 34.12
C LEU A 123 11.14 1.00 33.13
N GLU A 124 11.25 -0.25 33.56
CA GLU A 124 10.90 -1.44 32.77
C GLU A 124 9.42 -1.42 32.35
N THR A 125 8.54 -1.03 33.26
CA THR A 125 7.10 -0.94 33.00
C THR A 125 6.79 0.17 31.99
N ILE A 126 7.41 1.35 32.13
CA ILE A 126 7.21 2.48 31.21
C ILE A 126 7.72 2.15 29.81
N VAL A 127 8.93 1.58 29.70
CA VAL A 127 9.49 1.14 28.41
C VAL A 127 8.64 0.02 27.81
N GLY A 128 8.23 -0.97 28.61
CA GLY A 128 7.33 -2.04 28.17
C GLY A 128 6.00 -1.51 27.66
N LEU A 129 5.39 -0.57 28.37
CA LEU A 129 4.16 0.10 27.95
C LEU A 129 4.36 0.90 26.67
N GLN A 130 5.49 1.59 26.50
CA GLN A 130 5.78 2.35 25.29
C GLN A 130 5.99 1.43 24.07
N ARG A 131 6.68 0.29 24.23
CA ARG A 131 6.76 -0.75 23.20
C ARG A 131 5.39 -1.29 22.83
N GLU A 132 4.58 -1.58 23.84
CA GLU A 132 3.25 -2.15 23.65
C GLU A 132 2.28 -1.16 23.01
N ILE A 133 2.32 0.11 23.41
CA ILE A 133 1.57 1.19 22.75
C ILE A 133 2.05 1.34 21.31
N SER A 134 3.36 1.28 21.05
CA SER A 134 3.88 1.38 19.68
C SER A 134 3.46 0.18 18.83
N ARG A 135 3.46 -1.03 19.39
CA ARG A 135 2.93 -2.26 18.77
C ARG A 135 1.44 -2.13 18.48
N LEU A 136 0.64 -1.78 19.49
CA LEU A 136 -0.80 -1.57 19.37
C LEU A 136 -1.15 -0.44 18.40
N LEU A 137 -0.33 0.60 18.31
CA LEU A 137 -0.49 1.68 17.34
C LEU A 137 -0.02 1.29 15.95
N THR A 138 0.92 0.37 15.80
CA THR A 138 1.27 -0.20 14.49
C THR A 138 0.15 -1.12 14.02
N GLU A 139 -0.38 -1.93 14.94
CA GLU A 139 -1.57 -2.77 14.74
C GLU A 139 -2.84 -1.94 14.50
N ARG A 140 -2.94 -0.75 15.10
CA ARG A 140 -4.01 0.25 14.87
C ARG A 140 -3.68 1.31 13.81
N ALA A 141 -2.47 1.40 13.27
CA ALA A 141 -2.19 2.21 12.09
C ALA A 141 -2.78 1.53 10.85
N ALA A 142 -3.06 0.23 10.96
CA ALA A 142 -4.13 -0.44 10.21
C ALA A 142 -5.55 -0.05 10.70
N THR A 143 -5.75 1.19 11.18
CA THR A 143 -7.09 1.70 11.45
C THR A 143 -7.75 2.00 10.11
N PRO A 144 -9.06 1.71 9.97
CA PRO A 144 -9.79 2.06 8.77
C PRO A 144 -9.65 3.55 8.40
N GLU A 145 -9.49 4.48 9.35
CA GLU A 145 -9.45 5.91 9.06
C GLU A 145 -8.10 6.42 8.50
N GLU A 146 -6.96 6.04 9.09
CA GLU A 146 -5.65 6.41 8.53
C GLU A 146 -5.46 5.76 7.15
N ALA A 147 -5.88 4.50 7.02
CA ALA A 147 -5.88 3.79 5.76
C ALA A 147 -6.77 4.46 4.70
N ARG A 148 -7.98 4.91 5.09
CA ARG A 148 -8.87 5.66 4.18
C ARG A 148 -8.23 6.98 3.75
N ARG A 149 -7.69 7.77 4.67
CA ARG A 149 -7.03 9.06 4.34
C ARG A 149 -5.87 8.86 3.37
N ALA A 150 -5.02 7.88 3.64
CA ALA A 150 -3.87 7.57 2.78
C ALA A 150 -4.31 7.09 1.38
N ASN A 151 -5.35 6.26 1.28
CA ASN A 151 -5.92 5.84 -0.02
C ASN A 151 -6.54 7.01 -0.78
N THR A 152 -7.29 7.89 -0.12
CA THR A 152 -7.88 9.08 -0.74
C THR A 152 -6.82 10.01 -1.29
N GLU A 153 -5.77 10.28 -0.51
CA GLU A 153 -4.66 11.14 -0.93
C GLU A 153 -3.85 10.51 -2.08
N LEU A 154 -3.56 9.21 -2.00
CA LEU A 154 -2.88 8.48 -3.06
C LEU A 154 -3.67 8.54 -4.37
N ARG A 155 -5.00 8.35 -4.33
CA ARG A 155 -5.84 8.49 -5.53
C ARG A 155 -5.79 9.90 -6.09
N ARG A 156 -5.86 10.93 -5.24
CA ARG A 156 -5.73 12.32 -5.68
C ARG A 156 -4.42 12.53 -6.43
N GLN A 157 -3.30 12.06 -5.88
CA GLN A 157 -2.00 12.13 -6.55
C GLN A 157 -1.96 11.35 -7.88
N MET A 158 -2.59 10.18 -7.93
CA MET A 158 -2.70 9.41 -9.17
C MET A 158 -3.52 10.19 -10.22
N ARG A 159 -4.64 10.82 -9.84
CA ARG A 159 -5.44 11.64 -10.75
C ARG A 159 -4.69 12.86 -11.25
N ASP A 160 -3.99 13.57 -10.36
CA ASP A 160 -3.21 14.77 -10.71
C ASP A 160 -2.08 14.46 -11.73
N ARG A 161 -1.66 13.19 -11.82
CA ARG A 161 -0.64 12.70 -12.77
C ARG A 161 -1.22 11.88 -13.93
N ASP A 162 -2.55 11.82 -14.07
CA ASP A 162 -3.23 10.93 -15.03
C ASP A 162 -2.77 9.47 -14.95
N ASN A 163 -2.39 9.05 -13.74
CA ASN A 163 -1.88 7.73 -13.40
C ASN A 163 -0.66 7.29 -14.24
N TYR A 164 0.15 8.26 -14.65
CA TYR A 164 1.40 8.07 -15.38
C TYR A 164 2.61 8.52 -14.56
N PHE A 165 3.62 7.66 -14.47
CA PHE A 165 4.83 7.86 -13.66
C PHE A 165 6.07 7.73 -14.56
N PRO A 166 6.54 8.82 -15.20
CA PRO A 166 7.63 8.77 -16.18
C PRO A 166 8.92 8.19 -15.60
N GLU A 167 9.19 8.45 -14.31
CA GLU A 167 10.32 7.89 -13.60
C GLU A 167 10.30 6.36 -13.59
N LEU A 168 9.14 5.74 -13.41
CA LEU A 168 9.01 4.28 -13.38
C LEU A 168 9.08 3.68 -14.80
N GLU A 169 8.57 4.39 -15.79
CA GLU A 169 8.69 3.99 -17.20
C GLU A 169 10.15 3.96 -17.65
N GLU A 170 10.96 4.92 -17.23
CA GLU A 170 12.39 4.95 -17.54
C GLU A 170 13.12 3.76 -16.91
N HIS A 171 12.82 3.40 -15.65
CA HIS A 171 13.37 2.20 -15.03
C HIS A 171 12.99 0.93 -15.81
N ALA A 172 11.74 0.83 -16.25
CA ALA A 172 11.29 -0.31 -17.06
C ALA A 172 12.06 -0.38 -18.39
N LYS A 173 12.24 0.76 -19.08
CA LYS A 173 12.99 0.86 -20.33
C LYS A 173 14.43 0.42 -20.19
N VAL A 174 15.12 0.92 -19.16
CA VAL A 174 16.52 0.58 -18.88
C VAL A 174 16.67 -0.93 -18.62
N LEU A 175 15.80 -1.51 -17.78
CA LEU A 175 15.85 -2.94 -17.45
C LEU A 175 15.57 -3.83 -18.66
N LEU A 176 14.57 -3.47 -19.47
CA LEU A 176 14.23 -4.25 -20.67
C LEU A 176 15.31 -4.15 -21.75
N ALA A 177 15.92 -2.97 -21.92
CA ALA A 177 17.04 -2.78 -22.84
C ALA A 177 18.27 -3.60 -22.41
N ALA A 178 18.53 -3.69 -21.10
CA ALA A 178 19.66 -4.45 -20.56
C ALA A 178 19.59 -5.96 -20.87
N VAL A 179 18.37 -6.52 -20.96
CA VAL A 179 18.15 -7.92 -21.35
C VAL A 179 17.83 -8.09 -22.85
N GLY A 180 17.86 -7.01 -23.63
CA GLY A 180 17.59 -7.04 -25.07
C GLY A 180 16.14 -7.40 -25.42
N HIS A 181 15.17 -7.12 -24.53
CA HIS A 181 13.76 -7.39 -24.82
C HIS A 181 13.20 -6.32 -25.76
N THR A 182 12.93 -6.71 -27.00
CA THR A 182 12.48 -5.79 -28.06
C THR A 182 10.96 -5.67 -28.20
N GLY A 183 10.18 -6.49 -27.46
CA GLY A 183 8.72 -6.42 -27.45
C GLY A 183 8.02 -7.77 -27.30
N GLY A 184 6.68 -7.73 -27.21
CA GLY A 184 5.84 -8.92 -27.01
C GLY A 184 5.82 -9.44 -25.56
N PRO A 185 5.25 -10.64 -25.34
CA PRO A 185 5.09 -11.21 -24.00
C PRO A 185 6.44 -11.47 -23.33
N LEU A 186 6.61 -10.96 -22.11
CA LEU A 186 7.79 -11.24 -21.31
C LEU A 186 7.79 -12.70 -20.85
N SER A 187 8.76 -13.52 -21.26
CA SER A 187 8.81 -14.92 -20.82
C SER A 187 9.42 -15.05 -19.42
N GLN A 188 9.14 -16.16 -18.72
CA GLN A 188 9.78 -16.44 -17.42
C GLN A 188 11.32 -16.44 -17.52
N ARG A 189 11.87 -16.87 -18.67
CA ARG A 189 13.32 -16.81 -18.93
C ARG A 189 13.82 -15.37 -18.91
N VAL A 190 13.14 -14.46 -19.61
CA VAL A 190 13.55 -13.04 -19.64
C VAL A 190 13.37 -12.41 -18.26
N THR A 191 12.32 -12.75 -17.51
CA THR A 191 12.18 -12.34 -16.11
C THR A 191 13.35 -12.80 -15.24
N ALA A 192 13.84 -14.03 -15.43
CA ALA A 192 15.03 -14.53 -14.74
C ALA A 192 16.31 -13.84 -15.20
N GLU A 193 16.43 -13.47 -16.48
CA GLU A 193 17.56 -12.68 -17.00
C GLU A 193 17.60 -11.27 -16.40
N ILE A 194 16.44 -10.63 -16.19
CA ILE A 194 16.36 -9.35 -15.47
C ILE A 194 16.85 -9.51 -14.03
N ALA A 195 16.41 -10.57 -13.34
CA ALA A 195 16.89 -10.87 -11.99
C ALA A 195 18.42 -11.08 -11.96
N ALA A 196 18.95 -11.86 -12.90
CA ALA A 196 20.38 -12.14 -13.02
C ALA A 196 21.21 -10.89 -13.34
N HIS A 197 20.69 -10.00 -14.20
CA HIS A 197 21.33 -8.72 -14.50
C HIS A 197 21.48 -7.84 -13.24
N LEU A 198 20.52 -7.93 -12.32
CA LEU A 198 20.53 -7.24 -11.03
C LEU A 198 21.32 -8.00 -9.94
N GLY A 199 21.96 -9.13 -10.27
CA GLY A 199 22.74 -9.93 -9.32
C GLY A 199 21.91 -10.90 -8.48
N PHE A 200 20.65 -11.16 -8.84
CA PHE A 200 19.78 -12.09 -8.14
C PHE A 200 19.67 -13.45 -8.83
N SER A 201 19.60 -14.51 -8.03
CA SER A 201 19.21 -15.85 -8.44
C SER A 201 17.81 -16.19 -7.93
N LEU A 202 16.99 -16.85 -8.75
CA LEU A 202 15.61 -17.23 -8.40
C LEU A 202 15.58 -18.65 -7.82
N HIS A 203 14.93 -18.83 -6.66
CA HIS A 203 14.83 -20.11 -5.94
C HIS A 203 13.38 -20.43 -5.65
N HIS A 204 12.86 -21.53 -6.20
CA HIS A 204 11.49 -21.98 -5.92
C HIS A 204 11.46 -22.96 -4.75
N VAL A 205 10.82 -22.56 -3.64
CA VAL A 205 10.80 -23.29 -2.37
C VAL A 205 9.37 -23.60 -1.92
N HIS A 206 9.22 -24.64 -1.08
CA HIS A 206 7.91 -25.11 -0.58
C HIS A 206 7.55 -24.55 0.80
N ASP A 207 8.52 -24.00 1.52
CA ASP A 207 8.49 -23.63 2.93
C ASP A 207 8.54 -22.10 3.15
N LEU A 208 8.07 -21.33 2.17
CA LEU A 208 7.89 -19.88 2.35
C LEU A 208 6.93 -19.60 3.52
N PRO A 209 7.24 -18.62 4.39
CA PRO A 209 6.32 -18.20 5.45
C PRO A 209 4.96 -17.84 4.88
N HIS A 210 3.89 -18.38 5.48
CA HIS A 210 2.51 -18.22 4.99
C HIS A 210 2.03 -16.76 4.85
N SER A 211 2.68 -15.82 5.56
CA SER A 211 2.40 -14.39 5.49
C SER A 211 3.09 -13.66 4.34
N THR A 212 3.96 -14.33 3.57
CA THR A 212 4.80 -13.72 2.53
C THR A 212 4.52 -14.31 1.16
N ARG A 213 4.58 -13.45 0.11
CA ARG A 213 4.42 -13.88 -1.29
C ARG A 213 5.76 -14.19 -1.97
N SER A 214 6.83 -13.57 -1.50
CA SER A 214 8.22 -13.82 -1.88
C SER A 214 9.13 -13.28 -0.78
N VAL A 215 10.38 -13.74 -0.74
CA VAL A 215 11.41 -13.24 0.16
C VAL A 215 12.64 -12.87 -0.66
N THR A 216 13.13 -11.64 -0.51
CA THR A 216 14.33 -11.14 -1.20
C THR A 216 15.48 -11.05 -0.21
N ASP A 217 16.54 -11.81 -0.46
CA ASP A 217 17.79 -11.81 0.27
C ASP A 217 18.83 -10.99 -0.52
N THR A 218 19.06 -9.77 -0.04
CA THR A 218 20.01 -8.82 -0.65
C THR A 218 21.46 -9.10 -0.27
N GLU A 219 21.71 -9.83 0.82
CA GLU A 219 23.07 -10.18 1.25
C GLU A 219 23.66 -11.26 0.35
N HIS A 220 22.86 -12.26 -0.04
CA HIS A 220 23.30 -13.37 -0.88
C HIS A 220 22.83 -13.29 -2.33
N GLY A 221 22.08 -12.26 -2.71
CA GLY A 221 21.54 -12.08 -4.06
C GLY A 221 20.56 -13.19 -4.45
N ARG A 222 19.55 -13.45 -3.62
CA ARG A 222 18.57 -14.54 -3.84
C ARG A 222 17.13 -14.04 -3.70
N ILE A 223 16.25 -14.52 -4.56
CA ILE A 223 14.80 -14.30 -4.46
C ILE A 223 14.12 -15.66 -4.30
N TYR A 224 13.45 -15.86 -3.18
CA TYR A 224 12.69 -17.08 -2.87
C TYR A 224 11.23 -16.92 -3.28
N LEU A 225 10.73 -17.88 -4.05
CA LEU A 225 9.41 -17.90 -4.67
C LEU A 225 8.68 -19.20 -4.34
N PRO A 226 7.35 -19.21 -4.24
CA PRO A 226 6.62 -20.43 -3.96
C PRO A 226 6.73 -21.42 -5.12
N HIS A 227 6.83 -22.70 -4.80
CA HIS A 227 6.88 -23.80 -5.78
C HIS A 227 5.51 -24.06 -6.44
N GLY A 228 4.44 -23.46 -5.92
CA GLY A 228 3.10 -23.52 -6.47
C GLY A 228 2.65 -22.17 -7.01
N LEU A 229 2.16 -22.14 -8.25
CA LEU A 229 1.26 -21.11 -8.72
C LEU A 229 0.02 -21.15 -7.83
N GLY A 230 -0.07 -20.26 -6.83
CA GLY A 230 -1.37 -19.96 -6.23
C GLY A 230 -2.34 -19.66 -7.36
N THR A 231 -3.53 -20.26 -7.33
CA THR A 231 -4.52 -20.40 -8.41
C THR A 231 -5.09 -19.09 -8.99
N SER A 232 -4.48 -17.94 -8.72
CA SER A 232 -4.98 -16.61 -9.05
C SER A 232 -3.85 -15.60 -9.25
N GLY A 233 -2.99 -15.80 -10.25
CA GLY A 233 -2.02 -14.79 -10.62
C GLY A 233 -1.01 -15.21 -11.67
N ASP A 234 -0.42 -14.22 -12.34
CA ASP A 234 0.71 -14.41 -13.22
C ASP A 234 2.00 -14.65 -12.40
N PRO A 235 2.71 -15.78 -12.59
CA PRO A 235 3.95 -16.07 -11.85
C PRO A 235 5.01 -14.99 -12.02
N ARG A 236 5.04 -14.34 -13.19
CA ARG A 236 6.02 -13.30 -13.51
C ARG A 236 5.81 -12.08 -12.60
N SER A 237 4.57 -11.77 -12.25
CA SER A 237 4.25 -10.59 -11.45
C SER A 237 4.91 -10.61 -10.07
N VAL A 238 4.97 -11.77 -9.41
CA VAL A 238 5.60 -11.88 -8.09
C VAL A 238 7.11 -11.58 -8.17
N VAL A 239 7.78 -12.14 -9.17
CA VAL A 239 9.22 -11.91 -9.38
C VAL A 239 9.50 -10.45 -9.74
N LEU A 240 8.71 -9.89 -10.65
CA LEU A 240 8.86 -8.50 -11.08
C LEU A 240 8.54 -7.51 -9.96
N GLN A 241 7.60 -7.82 -9.07
CA GLN A 241 7.35 -7.02 -7.87
C GLN A 241 8.55 -7.05 -6.91
N ALA A 242 9.17 -8.21 -6.68
CA ALA A 242 10.36 -8.31 -5.85
C ALA A 242 11.54 -7.52 -6.44
N ILE A 243 11.73 -7.61 -7.77
CA ILE A 243 12.73 -6.84 -8.51
C ILE A 243 12.43 -5.33 -8.42
N ALA A 244 11.18 -4.93 -8.65
CA ALA A 244 10.78 -3.53 -8.63
C ALA A 244 11.02 -2.89 -7.25
N ALA A 245 10.68 -3.59 -6.16
CA ALA A 245 10.96 -3.10 -4.81
C ALA A 245 12.47 -2.87 -4.56
N HIS A 246 13.32 -3.75 -5.09
CA HIS A 246 14.78 -3.59 -5.00
C HIS A 246 15.30 -2.42 -5.85
N VAL A 247 14.87 -2.33 -7.11
CA VAL A 247 15.28 -1.27 -8.05
C VAL A 247 14.91 0.12 -7.51
N LEU A 248 13.75 0.24 -6.88
CA LEU A 248 13.27 1.48 -6.28
C LEU A 248 13.84 1.75 -4.88
N ALA A 249 14.79 0.91 -4.42
CA ALA A 249 15.42 0.99 -3.11
C ALA A 249 14.41 1.12 -1.95
N HIS A 250 13.28 0.41 -2.05
CA HIS A 250 12.26 0.43 -1.01
C HIS A 250 12.77 -0.29 0.25
N GLY A 251 12.72 0.42 1.38
CA GLY A 251 13.03 -0.10 2.71
C GLY A 251 11.78 -0.39 3.53
N GLU A 252 11.96 -0.64 4.83
CA GLU A 252 10.83 -0.78 5.76
C GLU A 252 9.94 0.47 5.71
N PRO A 253 8.63 0.33 5.43
CA PRO A 253 7.74 1.48 5.33
C PRO A 253 7.66 2.26 6.63
N THR A 254 7.84 3.57 6.55
CA THR A 254 7.82 4.47 7.72
C THR A 254 6.41 4.87 8.16
N SER A 255 5.41 4.67 7.30
CA SER A 255 4.00 4.96 7.55
C SER A 255 3.08 4.12 6.66
N TYR A 256 1.78 4.12 6.94
CA TYR A 256 0.81 3.43 6.09
C TYR A 256 0.73 4.03 4.67
N GLY A 257 0.80 5.37 4.56
CA GLY A 257 0.86 6.04 3.26
C GLY A 257 2.12 5.71 2.48
N ASP A 258 3.26 5.59 3.16
CA ASP A 258 4.53 5.14 2.58
C ASP A 258 4.43 3.72 2.03
N PHE A 259 3.84 2.80 2.81
CA PHE A 259 3.56 1.43 2.38
C PHE A 259 2.67 1.38 1.13
N LEU A 260 1.58 2.16 1.08
CA LEU A 260 0.71 2.20 -0.09
C LEU A 260 1.42 2.77 -1.32
N ARG A 261 2.23 3.83 -1.15
CA ARG A 261 3.01 4.42 -2.24
C ARG A 261 3.99 3.40 -2.82
N GLN A 262 4.83 2.78 -1.98
CA GLN A 262 5.77 1.74 -2.40
C GLN A 262 5.04 0.60 -3.13
N ARG A 263 3.86 0.21 -2.64
CA ARG A 263 3.03 -0.82 -3.29
C ARG A 263 2.52 -0.39 -4.66
N VAL A 264 2.11 0.87 -4.85
CA VAL A 264 1.71 1.38 -6.17
C VAL A 264 2.89 1.42 -7.12
N GLU A 265 4.02 1.98 -6.69
CA GLU A 265 5.24 2.10 -7.51
C GLU A 265 5.76 0.73 -7.94
N THR A 266 5.82 -0.23 -7.01
CA THR A 266 6.22 -1.62 -7.27
C THR A 266 5.29 -2.30 -8.29
N ASN A 267 3.97 -2.14 -8.13
CA ASN A 267 3.01 -2.74 -9.06
C ASN A 267 3.03 -2.09 -10.44
N TYR A 268 3.23 -0.76 -10.48
CA TYR A 268 3.34 -0.02 -11.73
C TYR A 268 4.57 -0.48 -12.51
N LEU A 269 5.74 -0.52 -11.87
CA LEU A 269 6.98 -0.95 -12.51
C LEU A 269 6.89 -2.41 -12.98
N ALA A 270 6.32 -3.30 -12.17
CA ALA A 270 6.09 -4.69 -12.59
C ALA A 270 5.17 -4.78 -13.83
N ALA A 271 4.10 -3.98 -13.89
CA ALA A 271 3.21 -3.92 -15.04
C ALA A 271 3.90 -3.28 -16.27
N ALA A 272 4.74 -2.27 -16.08
CA ALA A 272 5.51 -1.63 -17.15
C ALA A 272 6.57 -2.58 -17.75
N LEU A 273 7.15 -3.46 -16.94
CA LEU A 273 8.05 -4.53 -17.41
C LEU A 273 7.30 -5.61 -18.23
N LEU A 274 6.08 -5.96 -17.83
CA LEU A 274 5.24 -6.93 -18.56
C LEU A 274 4.68 -6.35 -19.87
N VAL A 275 4.32 -5.07 -19.85
CA VAL A 275 3.70 -4.35 -20.96
C VAL A 275 4.51 -3.07 -21.24
N PRO A 276 5.61 -3.18 -22.00
CA PRO A 276 6.53 -2.06 -22.25
C PRO A 276 5.83 -0.87 -22.91
N GLU A 277 6.13 0.34 -22.42
CA GLU A 277 5.51 1.60 -22.87
C GLU A 277 5.55 1.76 -24.40
N ASP A 278 6.73 1.70 -25.00
CA ASP A 278 6.89 2.02 -26.43
C ASP A 278 6.10 1.06 -27.33
N ALA A 279 6.13 -0.24 -27.02
CA ALA A 279 5.40 -1.26 -27.77
C ALA A 279 3.88 -1.13 -27.58
N ALA A 280 3.43 -0.91 -26.33
CA ALA A 280 2.02 -0.76 -26.02
C ALA A 280 1.44 0.52 -26.62
N VAL A 281 2.14 1.65 -26.51
CA VAL A 281 1.73 2.93 -27.08
C VAL A 281 1.66 2.85 -28.61
N ALA A 282 2.66 2.25 -29.27
CA ALA A 282 2.62 2.06 -30.72
C ALA A 282 1.38 1.27 -31.16
N MET A 283 1.06 0.18 -30.47
CA MET A 283 -0.14 -0.63 -30.70
C MET A 283 -1.43 0.17 -30.46
N LEU A 284 -1.53 0.88 -29.33
CA LEU A 284 -2.73 1.63 -28.96
C LEU A 284 -2.97 2.82 -29.89
N VAL A 285 -1.92 3.53 -30.32
CA VAL A 285 -2.02 4.63 -31.29
C VAL A 285 -2.53 4.10 -32.63
N ALA A 286 -1.98 2.99 -33.12
CA ALA A 286 -2.44 2.34 -34.35
C ALA A 286 -3.92 1.89 -34.23
N ALA A 287 -4.29 1.28 -33.12
CA ALA A 287 -5.66 0.85 -32.85
C ALA A 287 -6.63 2.04 -32.75
N LYS A 288 -6.22 3.14 -32.10
CA LYS A 288 -7.03 4.38 -32.04
C LYS A 288 -7.27 4.96 -33.43
N ALA A 289 -6.25 5.01 -34.28
CA ALA A 289 -6.39 5.50 -35.65
C ALA A 289 -7.42 4.69 -36.46
N GLN A 290 -7.50 3.38 -36.19
CA GLN A 290 -8.45 2.46 -36.81
C GLN A 290 -9.81 2.38 -36.08
N ARG A 291 -9.98 3.08 -34.96
CA ARG A 291 -11.16 3.01 -34.07
C ARG A 291 -11.41 1.58 -33.56
N GLN A 292 -10.36 0.92 -33.09
CA GLN A 292 -10.37 -0.47 -32.64
C GLN A 292 -9.66 -0.62 -31.28
N LEU A 293 -9.67 0.40 -30.42
CA LEU A 293 -9.13 0.25 -29.06
C LEU A 293 -9.86 -0.88 -28.32
N SER A 294 -9.09 -1.80 -27.76
CA SER A 294 -9.55 -3.00 -27.06
C SER A 294 -8.55 -3.36 -25.97
N ILE A 295 -9.05 -3.70 -24.78
CA ILE A 295 -8.22 -4.14 -23.65
C ILE A 295 -7.77 -5.59 -23.86
N GLU A 296 -8.58 -6.37 -24.56
CA GLU A 296 -8.36 -7.76 -24.92
C GLU A 296 -7.20 -7.89 -25.91
N ASP A 297 -7.12 -7.01 -26.91
CA ASP A 297 -5.98 -6.97 -27.83
C ASP A 297 -4.67 -6.68 -27.07
N LEU A 298 -4.70 -5.79 -26.07
CA LEU A 298 -3.54 -5.50 -25.21
C LEU A 298 -3.18 -6.71 -24.31
N ARG A 299 -4.19 -7.36 -23.73
CA ARG A 299 -4.03 -8.60 -22.94
C ARG A 299 -3.34 -9.68 -23.76
N ASP A 300 -3.82 -9.92 -24.96
CA ASP A 300 -3.37 -11.01 -25.83
C ASP A 300 -1.99 -10.74 -26.44
N ALA A 301 -1.71 -9.48 -26.80
CA ALA A 301 -0.42 -9.08 -27.37
C ALA A 301 0.76 -9.26 -26.40
N PHE A 302 0.54 -9.05 -25.10
CA PHE A 302 1.57 -9.16 -24.07
C PHE A 302 1.42 -10.41 -23.19
N GLY A 303 0.38 -11.21 -23.44
CA GLY A 303 0.11 -12.45 -22.72
C GLY A 303 -0.08 -12.24 -21.21
N VAL A 304 -0.73 -11.16 -20.79
CA VAL A 304 -0.95 -10.80 -19.38
C VAL A 304 -2.41 -11.05 -18.96
N PRO A 305 -2.75 -11.11 -17.67
CA PRO A 305 -4.14 -11.16 -17.24
C PRO A 305 -4.92 -9.90 -17.65
N TYR A 306 -6.24 -10.02 -17.83
CA TYR A 306 -7.10 -8.89 -18.19
C TYR A 306 -6.97 -7.72 -17.19
N GLU A 307 -6.85 -7.99 -15.90
CA GLU A 307 -6.63 -6.96 -14.88
C GLU A 307 -5.32 -6.20 -15.06
N THR A 308 -4.25 -6.88 -15.49
CA THR A 308 -2.95 -6.24 -15.74
C THR A 308 -3.02 -5.37 -16.99
N ALA A 309 -3.65 -5.84 -18.06
CA ALA A 309 -3.88 -5.05 -19.27
C ALA A 309 -4.75 -3.82 -18.99
N ALA A 310 -5.84 -3.99 -18.23
CA ALA A 310 -6.73 -2.90 -17.83
C ALA A 310 -6.01 -1.82 -17.01
N HIS A 311 -5.20 -2.22 -16.02
CA HIS A 311 -4.38 -1.29 -15.26
C HIS A 311 -3.33 -0.59 -16.13
N ARG A 312 -2.65 -1.33 -16.99
CA ARG A 312 -1.65 -0.72 -17.88
C ARG A 312 -2.29 0.27 -18.83
N PHE A 313 -3.48 -0.04 -19.35
CA PHE A 313 -4.24 0.87 -20.19
C PHE A 313 -4.54 2.19 -19.45
N THR A 314 -4.90 2.14 -18.16
CA THR A 314 -5.13 3.37 -17.39
C THR A 314 -3.86 4.17 -17.08
N ASN A 315 -2.66 3.58 -17.22
CA ASN A 315 -1.40 4.32 -17.14
C ASN A 315 -1.06 5.07 -18.43
N LEU A 316 -1.46 4.52 -19.58
CA LEU A 316 -1.03 5.00 -20.90
C LEU A 316 -2.10 5.82 -21.64
N ALA A 317 -3.38 5.54 -21.42
CA ALA A 317 -4.48 6.07 -22.22
C ALA A 317 -4.54 7.60 -22.22
N THR A 318 -4.54 8.22 -21.05
CA THR A 318 -4.66 9.69 -20.98
C THR A 318 -3.41 10.37 -21.51
N ARG A 319 -2.22 9.92 -21.07
CA ARG A 319 -0.95 10.56 -21.40
C ARG A 319 -0.60 10.48 -22.90
N HIS A 320 -0.81 9.33 -23.54
CA HIS A 320 -0.39 9.09 -24.93
C HIS A 320 -1.53 9.13 -25.94
N LEU A 321 -2.77 8.88 -25.50
CA LEU A 321 -3.93 8.86 -26.38
C LEU A 321 -4.87 10.03 -26.12
N ASP A 322 -4.69 10.86 -25.09
CA ASP A 322 -5.65 11.93 -24.74
C ASP A 322 -7.08 11.38 -24.56
N VAL A 323 -7.16 10.18 -23.95
CA VAL A 323 -8.41 9.50 -23.62
C VAL A 323 -8.47 9.37 -22.10
N PRO A 324 -9.28 10.17 -21.40
CA PRO A 324 -9.52 9.96 -19.96
C PRO A 324 -10.35 8.70 -19.76
N VAL A 325 -10.09 7.99 -18.66
CA VAL A 325 -10.66 6.67 -18.36
C VAL A 325 -11.02 6.51 -16.89
N HIS A 326 -11.83 5.51 -16.60
CA HIS A 326 -11.95 4.96 -15.26
C HIS A 326 -11.78 3.44 -15.25
N PHE A 327 -11.38 2.93 -14.11
CA PHE A 327 -11.16 1.52 -13.81
C PHE A 327 -11.93 1.15 -12.54
N MET A 328 -12.54 -0.04 -12.55
CA MET A 328 -13.24 -0.59 -11.39
C MET A 328 -12.98 -2.09 -11.28
N LYS A 329 -12.69 -2.54 -10.06
CA LYS A 329 -12.73 -3.95 -9.67
C LYS A 329 -13.82 -4.14 -8.63
N VAL A 330 -14.84 -4.92 -8.97
CA VAL A 330 -16.04 -5.10 -8.13
C VAL A 330 -16.23 -6.59 -7.85
N HIS A 331 -16.55 -6.93 -6.61
CA HIS A 331 -16.89 -8.30 -6.22
C HIS A 331 -18.32 -8.65 -6.64
N GLU A 332 -18.69 -9.93 -6.76
CA GLU A 332 -20.05 -10.36 -7.11
C GLU A 332 -21.15 -9.80 -6.18
N SER A 333 -20.83 -9.60 -4.89
CA SER A 333 -21.72 -8.92 -3.92
C SER A 333 -21.98 -7.44 -4.27
N GLY A 334 -21.17 -6.89 -5.17
CA GLY A 334 -21.22 -5.50 -5.61
C GLY A 334 -20.35 -4.53 -4.85
N THR A 335 -19.50 -5.03 -3.96
CA THR A 335 -18.53 -4.25 -3.22
C THR A 335 -17.41 -3.77 -4.14
N LEU A 336 -17.12 -2.47 -4.14
CA LEU A 336 -15.97 -1.91 -4.85
C LEU A 336 -14.66 -2.23 -4.12
N HIS A 337 -13.76 -2.96 -4.77
CA HIS A 337 -12.46 -3.36 -4.20
C HIS A 337 -11.32 -2.43 -4.62
N LYS A 338 -11.33 -1.98 -5.88
CA LYS A 338 -10.30 -1.08 -6.43
C LYS A 338 -10.92 -0.19 -7.47
N ALA A 339 -10.56 1.09 -7.46
CA ALA A 339 -11.02 2.04 -8.45
C ALA A 339 -9.97 3.11 -8.74
N TYR A 340 -10.01 3.61 -9.96
CA TYR A 340 -9.25 4.76 -10.45
C TYR A 340 -10.09 5.50 -11.48
N GLU A 341 -9.97 6.82 -11.55
CA GLU A 341 -10.75 7.65 -12.45
C GLU A 341 -10.03 8.96 -12.78
N ASN A 342 -10.09 9.40 -14.02
CA ASN A 342 -9.74 10.78 -14.40
C ASN A 342 -10.66 11.33 -15.49
N ASP A 343 -11.85 10.75 -15.62
CA ASP A 343 -12.81 11.03 -16.70
C ASP A 343 -14.12 11.66 -16.23
N GLY A 344 -14.19 11.98 -14.93
CA GLY A 344 -15.34 12.62 -14.31
C GLY A 344 -16.44 11.68 -13.84
N VAL A 345 -16.22 10.35 -13.86
CA VAL A 345 -17.14 9.42 -13.16
C VAL A 345 -17.12 9.70 -11.66
N ASP A 346 -18.31 9.69 -11.04
CA ASP A 346 -18.45 9.84 -9.59
C ASP A 346 -18.66 8.47 -8.95
N PHE A 347 -17.65 8.01 -8.21
CA PHE A 347 -17.72 6.73 -7.50
C PHE A 347 -18.49 6.87 -6.18
N PRO A 348 -19.24 5.83 -5.77
CA PRO A 348 -19.90 5.84 -4.48
C PRO A 348 -18.83 5.94 -3.38
N HIS A 349 -18.98 6.95 -2.52
CA HIS A 349 -18.09 7.20 -1.39
C HIS A 349 -18.88 7.24 -0.07
N ASP A 350 -18.20 6.90 1.02
CA ASP A 350 -18.71 7.14 2.37
C ASP A 350 -18.62 8.64 2.73
N PRO A 351 -19.19 9.09 3.87
CA PRO A 351 -19.11 10.50 4.29
C PRO A 351 -17.68 11.05 4.47
N LEU A 352 -16.67 10.18 4.52
CA LEU A 352 -15.26 10.53 4.64
C LEU A 352 -14.52 10.49 3.28
N GLY A 353 -15.24 10.21 2.19
CA GLY A 353 -14.71 10.18 0.84
C GLY A 353 -14.06 8.86 0.41
N ALA A 354 -14.19 7.78 1.19
CA ALA A 354 -13.63 6.47 0.83
C ALA A 354 -14.59 5.69 -0.07
N ILE A 355 -14.09 5.13 -1.18
CA ILE A 355 -14.89 4.39 -2.15
C ILE A 355 -14.74 2.88 -2.01
N GLU A 356 -13.65 2.39 -1.42
CA GLU A 356 -13.48 0.97 -1.12
C GLU A 356 -14.55 0.49 -0.14
N GLY A 357 -15.11 -0.68 -0.42
CA GLY A 357 -16.19 -1.24 0.39
C GLY A 357 -17.58 -0.69 0.02
N GLN A 358 -17.67 0.34 -0.82
CA GLN A 358 -18.96 0.92 -1.18
C GLN A 358 -19.68 0.09 -2.25
N PRO A 359 -21.03 0.02 -2.19
CA PRO A 359 -21.82 -0.72 -3.17
C PRO A 359 -21.88 0.02 -4.50
N VAL A 360 -21.53 -0.66 -5.59
CA VAL A 360 -21.68 -0.15 -6.96
C VAL A 360 -23.12 -0.35 -7.43
N CYS A 361 -23.64 0.63 -8.18
CA CYS A 361 -24.98 0.59 -8.77
C CYS A 361 -25.23 -0.72 -9.53
N ARG A 362 -26.36 -1.40 -9.25
CA ARG A 362 -26.76 -2.68 -9.89
C ARG A 362 -26.91 -2.60 -11.41
N ARG A 363 -27.13 -1.38 -11.94
CA ARG A 363 -27.25 -1.08 -13.37
C ARG A 363 -25.91 -0.77 -14.04
N TRP A 364 -24.82 -0.65 -13.27
CA TRP A 364 -23.48 -0.42 -13.82
C TRP A 364 -22.94 -1.69 -14.48
N THR A 365 -22.16 -1.55 -15.54
CA THR A 365 -21.57 -2.68 -16.29
C THR A 365 -20.83 -3.66 -15.37
N ALA A 366 -20.09 -3.14 -14.39
CA ALA A 366 -19.37 -3.93 -13.39
C ALA A 366 -20.27 -4.82 -12.50
N ARG A 367 -21.56 -4.51 -12.38
CA ARG A 367 -22.56 -5.35 -11.67
C ARG A 367 -23.35 -6.22 -12.64
N THR A 368 -23.74 -5.67 -13.79
CA THR A 368 -24.57 -6.37 -14.78
C THR A 368 -23.85 -7.58 -15.39
N VAL A 369 -22.53 -7.49 -15.58
CA VAL A 369 -21.73 -8.55 -16.20
C VAL A 369 -21.84 -9.90 -15.47
N PHE A 370 -22.06 -9.91 -14.15
CA PHE A 370 -22.25 -11.16 -13.39
C PHE A 370 -23.52 -11.92 -13.77
N GLY A 371 -24.52 -11.26 -14.36
CA GLY A 371 -25.72 -11.91 -14.87
C GLY A 371 -25.58 -12.47 -16.28
N ILE A 372 -24.48 -12.19 -16.99
CA ILE A 372 -24.31 -12.56 -18.40
C ILE A 372 -23.75 -13.98 -18.52
N PRO A 373 -24.41 -14.90 -19.25
CA PRO A 373 -23.95 -16.29 -19.39
C PRO A 373 -22.59 -16.42 -20.07
N ASP A 374 -22.31 -15.58 -21.08
CA ASP A 374 -21.01 -15.54 -21.73
C ASP A 374 -19.99 -14.86 -20.80
N ARG A 375 -19.09 -15.67 -20.25
CA ARG A 375 -17.98 -15.24 -19.39
C ARG A 375 -16.67 -15.06 -20.15
N PHE A 376 -16.61 -15.48 -21.42
CA PHE A 376 -15.39 -15.47 -22.21
C PHE A 376 -15.22 -14.15 -22.96
N SER A 377 -16.30 -13.67 -23.57
CA SER A 377 -16.30 -12.40 -24.28
C SER A 377 -16.40 -11.23 -23.31
N PRO A 378 -15.70 -10.10 -23.58
CA PRO A 378 -15.94 -8.87 -22.83
C PRO A 378 -17.37 -8.38 -23.05
N TYR A 379 -17.99 -7.88 -21.99
CA TYR A 379 -19.32 -7.30 -22.03
C TYR A 379 -19.23 -5.78 -22.16
N TYR A 380 -19.95 -5.21 -23.14
CA TYR A 380 -19.99 -3.78 -23.41
C TYR A 380 -21.36 -3.20 -23.11
N GLN A 381 -21.41 -2.10 -22.37
CA GLN A 381 -22.67 -1.45 -22.02
C GLN A 381 -22.50 0.07 -21.92
N TYR A 382 -23.50 0.80 -22.40
CA TYR A 382 -23.69 2.22 -22.11
C TYR A 382 -24.47 2.39 -20.80
N THR A 383 -23.97 3.22 -19.90
CA THR A 383 -24.66 3.58 -18.66
C THR A 383 -24.92 5.07 -18.60
N ASP A 384 -26.19 5.46 -18.66
CA ASP A 384 -26.61 6.85 -18.46
C ASP A 384 -26.69 7.16 -16.97
N THR A 385 -26.01 8.21 -16.54
CA THR A 385 -25.98 8.68 -15.14
C THR A 385 -26.36 10.15 -15.06
N PRO A 386 -26.67 10.68 -13.87
CA PRO A 386 -26.84 12.12 -13.69
C PRO A 386 -25.59 12.94 -14.05
N ALA A 387 -24.39 12.36 -13.95
CA ALA A 387 -23.12 13.01 -14.27
C ALA A 387 -22.74 12.92 -15.76
N GLY A 388 -23.42 12.08 -16.54
CA GLY A 388 -23.13 11.84 -17.95
C GLY A 388 -23.31 10.39 -18.39
N THR A 389 -23.15 10.14 -19.68
CA THR A 389 -23.18 8.79 -20.26
C THR A 389 -21.76 8.23 -20.32
N PHE A 390 -21.57 7.04 -19.77
CA PHE A 390 -20.31 6.30 -19.80
C PHE A 390 -20.48 5.00 -20.58
N TRP A 391 -19.43 4.59 -21.28
CA TRP A 391 -19.35 3.26 -21.90
C TRP A 391 -18.27 2.48 -21.20
N CYS A 392 -18.55 1.22 -20.87
CA CYS A 392 -17.59 0.36 -20.18
C CYS A 392 -17.49 -1.00 -20.87
N THR A 393 -16.28 -1.54 -20.88
CA THR A 393 -15.99 -2.96 -21.11
C THR A 393 -15.74 -3.63 -19.77
N SER A 394 -16.28 -4.83 -19.56
CA SER A 394 -16.13 -5.60 -18.32
C SER A 394 -15.87 -7.07 -18.59
N SER A 395 -14.99 -7.67 -17.81
CA SER A 395 -14.70 -9.12 -17.82
C SER A 395 -14.74 -9.69 -16.40
N VAL A 396 -15.31 -10.89 -16.24
CA VAL A 396 -15.40 -11.58 -14.95
C VAL A 396 -14.22 -12.54 -14.79
N GLN A 397 -13.60 -12.52 -13.61
CA GLN A 397 -12.48 -13.36 -13.23
C GLN A 397 -12.78 -14.06 -11.91
N GLY A 398 -12.59 -15.38 -11.87
CA GLY A 398 -12.73 -16.17 -10.65
C GLY A 398 -11.50 -16.04 -9.74
N SER A 399 -11.75 -16.02 -8.43
CA SER A 399 -10.73 -16.06 -7.38
C SER A 399 -11.15 -17.04 -6.28
N ALA A 400 -10.23 -17.38 -5.37
CA ALA A 400 -10.54 -18.14 -4.17
C ALA A 400 -11.57 -17.44 -3.26
N ASP A 401 -11.65 -16.11 -3.34
CA ASP A 401 -12.55 -15.27 -2.54
C ASP A 401 -13.89 -14.95 -3.23
N GLY A 402 -14.16 -15.50 -4.42
CA GLY A 402 -15.37 -15.24 -5.20
C GLY A 402 -15.11 -14.73 -6.63
N GLU A 403 -16.18 -14.40 -7.36
CA GLU A 403 -16.07 -13.78 -8.68
C GLU A 403 -15.83 -12.26 -8.57
N PHE A 404 -14.94 -11.75 -9.41
CA PHE A 404 -14.64 -10.32 -9.53
C PHE A 404 -14.85 -9.86 -10.97
N SER A 405 -15.51 -8.72 -11.16
CA SER A 405 -15.53 -8.04 -12.45
C SER A 405 -14.43 -6.99 -12.49
N VAL A 406 -13.71 -6.94 -13.59
CA VAL A 406 -12.75 -5.89 -13.91
C VAL A 406 -13.29 -5.10 -15.08
N SER A 407 -13.46 -3.80 -14.88
CA SER A 407 -14.10 -2.90 -15.83
C SER A 407 -13.21 -1.72 -16.16
N VAL A 408 -13.17 -1.35 -17.43
CA VAL A 408 -12.57 -0.10 -17.90
C VAL A 408 -13.66 0.66 -18.65
N GLY A 409 -13.82 1.94 -18.34
CA GLY A 409 -14.79 2.78 -19.02
C GLY A 409 -14.26 4.15 -19.40
N VAL A 410 -15.02 4.80 -20.28
CA VAL A 410 -14.73 6.13 -20.81
C VAL A 410 -16.01 6.95 -20.96
N PRO A 411 -15.92 8.29 -21.00
CA PRO A 411 -17.05 9.15 -21.31
C PRO A 411 -17.52 8.94 -22.76
N PHE A 412 -18.81 9.19 -23.01
CA PHE A 412 -19.45 9.01 -24.32
C PHE A 412 -18.67 9.62 -25.50
N ALA A 413 -18.04 10.79 -25.31
CA ALA A 413 -17.26 11.47 -26.34
C ALA A 413 -16.06 10.65 -26.86
N GLN A 414 -15.50 9.75 -26.05
CA GLN A 414 -14.33 8.95 -26.38
C GLN A 414 -14.66 7.58 -26.98
N VAL A 415 -15.92 7.14 -26.92
CA VAL A 415 -16.36 5.79 -27.31
C VAL A 415 -16.12 5.48 -28.79
N ARG A 416 -16.10 6.51 -29.64
CA ARG A 416 -15.82 6.38 -31.08
C ARG A 416 -14.50 5.68 -31.40
N TRP A 417 -13.56 5.62 -30.46
CA TRP A 417 -12.25 4.99 -30.63
C TRP A 417 -12.22 3.51 -30.27
N PHE A 418 -13.22 3.00 -29.57
CA PHE A 418 -13.24 1.65 -29.00
C PHE A 418 -14.00 0.66 -29.89
N ARG A 419 -13.60 -0.61 -29.80
CA ARG A 419 -14.36 -1.78 -30.28
C ARG A 419 -15.53 -2.04 -29.31
N GLY A 420 -16.66 -2.57 -29.79
CA GLY A 420 -17.84 -2.79 -28.94
C GLY A 420 -18.71 -1.54 -28.75
N ARG A 421 -18.39 -0.44 -29.44
CA ARG A 421 -19.19 0.80 -29.45
C ARG A 421 -20.58 0.61 -30.07
N GLU A 422 -20.73 -0.38 -30.93
CA GLU A 422 -21.97 -0.77 -31.60
C GLU A 422 -22.94 -1.53 -30.69
N THR A 423 -22.57 -1.81 -29.43
CA THR A 423 -23.45 -2.46 -28.47
C THR A 423 -24.78 -1.73 -28.33
N THR A 424 -25.87 -2.49 -28.33
CA THR A 424 -27.23 -2.00 -28.05
C THR A 424 -27.55 -2.03 -26.56
N GLU A 425 -26.68 -2.63 -25.75
CA GLU A 425 -26.86 -2.75 -24.31
C GLU A 425 -26.73 -1.38 -23.65
N ARG A 426 -27.82 -0.92 -23.06
CA ARG A 426 -27.90 0.37 -22.40
C ARG A 426 -28.70 0.28 -21.12
N ALA A 427 -28.12 0.81 -20.04
CA ALA A 427 -28.75 0.88 -18.74
C ALA A 427 -28.83 2.34 -18.28
N GLN A 428 -29.84 2.63 -17.47
CA GLN A 428 -29.97 3.93 -16.82
C GLN A 428 -29.73 3.76 -15.31
N SER A 429 -28.77 4.51 -14.79
CA SER A 429 -28.53 4.65 -13.35
C SER A 429 -29.09 5.98 -12.87
N ARG A 430 -29.91 5.93 -11.80
CA ARG A 430 -30.36 7.12 -11.07
C ARG A 430 -29.59 7.31 -9.75
N CYS A 431 -28.56 6.50 -9.48
CA CYS A 431 -27.72 6.70 -8.31
C CYS A 431 -27.09 8.11 -8.34
N PRO A 432 -27.01 8.82 -7.20
CA PRO A 432 -27.17 8.34 -5.82
C PRO A 432 -28.60 8.33 -5.26
N GLU A 433 -29.65 8.49 -6.08
CA GLU A 433 -31.04 8.46 -5.62
C GLU A 433 -31.34 7.17 -4.83
N PRO A 434 -31.91 7.26 -3.60
CA PRO A 434 -32.12 6.08 -2.75
C PRO A 434 -33.01 5.00 -3.39
N SER A 435 -33.97 5.39 -4.23
CA SER A 435 -34.89 4.50 -4.95
C SER A 435 -34.21 3.66 -6.04
N CYS A 436 -32.99 4.02 -6.47
CA CYS A 436 -32.33 3.35 -7.59
C CYS A 436 -31.75 1.98 -7.20
N CYS A 437 -31.01 1.93 -6.09
CA CYS A 437 -30.28 0.73 -5.65
C CYS A 437 -30.13 0.60 -4.12
N ARG A 438 -30.56 1.59 -3.33
CA ARG A 438 -30.40 1.57 -1.86
C ARG A 438 -31.64 1.06 -1.14
N HIS A 439 -32.82 1.31 -1.72
CA HIS A 439 -34.07 0.75 -1.24
C HIS A 439 -34.58 -0.33 -2.19
N PRO A 440 -35.16 -1.40 -1.63
CA PRO A 440 -35.87 -2.38 -2.43
C PRO A 440 -37.08 -1.74 -3.14
N PRO A 441 -37.49 -2.26 -4.31
CA PRO A 441 -38.74 -1.88 -4.96
C PRO A 441 -39.94 -1.96 -4.00
N GLU A 442 -40.87 -1.00 -4.05
CA GLU A 442 -42.01 -0.92 -3.13
C GLU A 442 -42.91 -2.15 -3.12
N GLU A 443 -43.00 -2.86 -4.25
CA GLU A 443 -43.76 -4.11 -4.36
C GLU A 443 -43.10 -5.24 -3.54
N LEU A 444 -41.78 -5.38 -3.65
CA LEU A 444 -41.01 -6.37 -2.91
C LEU A 444 -40.94 -6.02 -1.42
N ALA A 445 -40.76 -4.74 -1.08
CA ALA A 445 -40.80 -4.26 0.29
C ALA A 445 -42.16 -4.54 0.94
N ARG A 446 -43.28 -4.23 0.27
CA ARG A 446 -44.63 -4.54 0.79
C ARG A 446 -44.85 -6.03 1.06
N ARG A 447 -44.26 -6.91 0.25
CA ARG A 447 -44.44 -8.36 0.35
C ARG A 447 -43.57 -9.00 1.43
N TRP A 448 -42.35 -8.50 1.62
CA TRP A 448 -41.31 -9.21 2.38
C TRP A 448 -40.76 -8.44 3.58
N ASP A 449 -41.02 -7.15 3.71
CA ASP A 449 -40.61 -6.37 4.87
C ASP A 449 -41.27 -6.91 6.15
N GLY A 450 -40.48 -7.12 7.20
CA GLY A 450 -40.92 -7.81 8.42
C GLY A 450 -41.13 -9.33 8.30
N HIS A 451 -41.06 -9.91 7.10
CA HIS A 451 -41.30 -11.34 6.83
C HIS A 451 -40.03 -12.13 6.45
N ALA A 452 -38.87 -11.48 6.35
CA ALA A 452 -37.58 -12.11 6.03
C ALA A 452 -36.51 -11.77 7.07
N TRP A 453 -35.85 -12.79 7.62
CA TRP A 453 -34.76 -12.65 8.59
C TRP A 453 -33.48 -13.28 8.05
N PRO A 454 -32.60 -12.48 7.44
CA PRO A 454 -31.34 -12.97 6.87
C PRO A 454 -30.33 -13.34 7.97
N ALA A 455 -29.73 -14.53 7.88
CA ALA A 455 -28.54 -14.89 8.66
C ALA A 455 -27.29 -14.54 7.84
N ALA A 456 -26.54 -13.52 8.26
CA ALA A 456 -25.35 -13.05 7.54
C ALA A 456 -24.21 -14.08 7.58
N ARG A 457 -23.52 -14.28 6.45
CA ARG A 457 -22.22 -14.97 6.42
C ARG A 457 -21.12 -13.95 6.76
N PRO A 458 -20.31 -14.17 7.81
CA PRO A 458 -19.23 -13.25 8.14
C PRO A 458 -18.10 -13.36 7.10
N HIS A 459 -17.77 -12.25 6.42
CA HIS A 459 -16.51 -12.16 5.66
C HIS A 459 -15.34 -11.92 6.61
N ALA A 460 -14.25 -12.67 6.43
CA ALA A 460 -13.06 -12.65 7.30
C ALA A 460 -12.44 -11.25 7.47
N SER A 461 -12.64 -10.33 6.51
CA SER A 461 -12.14 -8.95 6.56
C SER A 461 -12.96 -8.01 7.46
N MET A 462 -14.22 -8.33 7.80
CA MET A 462 -15.03 -7.53 8.74
C MET A 462 -14.78 -7.88 10.21
N LEU A 463 -14.18 -9.03 10.51
CA LEU A 463 -13.96 -9.51 11.88
C LEU A 463 -12.71 -8.94 12.56
N ALA A 464 -11.92 -8.11 11.87
CA ALA A 464 -10.67 -7.55 12.42
C ALA A 464 -10.85 -6.39 13.41
N ALA A 465 -12.08 -5.93 13.67
CA ALA A 465 -12.34 -4.88 14.65
C ALA A 465 -13.71 -5.07 15.29
N LEU A 466 -13.78 -5.84 16.38
CA LEU A 466 -14.64 -5.63 17.56
C LEU A 466 -14.53 -6.85 18.50
N PRO A 467 -14.43 -6.67 19.83
CA PRO A 467 -14.68 -7.74 20.78
C PRO A 467 -16.14 -8.17 20.71
N ALA A 468 -16.41 -9.41 21.14
CA ALA A 468 -17.67 -10.12 21.01
C ALA A 468 -18.95 -9.28 21.21
N GLY A 469 -19.86 -9.39 20.23
CA GLY A 469 -21.28 -9.15 20.41
C GLY A 469 -21.83 -7.85 19.83
N ALA A 470 -22.02 -7.80 18.51
CA ALA A 470 -23.15 -7.12 17.84
C ALA A 470 -23.00 -7.22 16.30
N PHE A 471 -24.04 -7.70 15.62
CA PHE A 471 -24.13 -7.91 14.16
C PHE A 471 -24.57 -6.64 13.41
N PRO A 472 -24.05 -6.38 12.19
CA PRO A 472 -24.91 -5.87 11.09
C PRO A 472 -24.46 -6.23 9.64
N GLY A 473 -25.40 -6.15 8.67
CA GLY A 473 -25.09 -5.87 7.24
C GLY A 473 -25.76 -6.76 6.17
N VAL A 474 -26.98 -6.43 5.70
CA VAL A 474 -27.69 -7.13 4.61
C VAL A 474 -28.14 -6.13 3.53
N ASP A 475 -27.86 -6.41 2.25
CA ASP A 475 -28.52 -5.75 1.10
C ASP A 475 -29.89 -6.40 0.86
N GLN A 476 -30.95 -5.71 1.28
CA GLN A 476 -32.33 -6.19 1.19
C GLN A 476 -32.81 -6.39 -0.25
N THR A 477 -32.23 -5.68 -1.23
CA THR A 477 -32.67 -5.79 -2.63
C THR A 477 -32.22 -7.13 -3.24
N GLU A 478 -31.07 -7.65 -2.82
CA GLU A 478 -30.56 -8.96 -3.25
C GLU A 478 -31.37 -10.13 -2.67
N VAL A 479 -31.83 -9.99 -1.43
CA VAL A 479 -32.72 -10.98 -0.78
C VAL A 479 -34.06 -11.06 -1.52
N PHE A 480 -34.64 -9.94 -1.93
CA PHE A 480 -35.94 -9.95 -2.60
C PHE A 480 -35.86 -10.45 -4.05
N ASP A 481 -34.80 -10.11 -4.80
CA ASP A 481 -34.56 -10.66 -6.14
C ASP A 481 -34.34 -12.19 -6.13
N PHE A 482 -33.78 -12.72 -5.03
CA PHE A 482 -33.62 -14.17 -4.83
C PHE A 482 -34.96 -14.88 -4.57
N LEU A 483 -35.79 -14.31 -3.69
CA LEU A 483 -37.10 -14.86 -3.33
C LEU A 483 -38.09 -14.85 -4.51
N GLU A 484 -38.09 -13.79 -5.32
CA GLU A 484 -38.98 -13.70 -6.50
C GLU A 484 -38.65 -14.77 -7.55
N ARG A 485 -37.37 -15.11 -7.74
CA ARG A 485 -36.93 -16.18 -8.66
C ARG A 485 -37.34 -17.59 -8.21
N HIS A 486 -37.62 -17.78 -6.92
CA HIS A 486 -37.88 -19.09 -6.32
C HIS A 486 -39.28 -19.21 -5.72
N ALA A 487 -40.13 -18.21 -5.90
CA ALA A 487 -41.53 -18.29 -5.53
C ALA A 487 -42.23 -19.34 -6.40
N PRO A 488 -43.00 -20.28 -5.82
CA PRO A 488 -43.80 -21.20 -6.62
C PRO A 488 -44.79 -20.40 -7.46
N ARG A 489 -44.83 -20.69 -8.76
CA ARG A 489 -45.84 -20.15 -9.66
C ARG A 489 -47.14 -20.90 -9.40
N ASP A 490 -48.21 -20.18 -9.11
CA ASP A 490 -49.55 -20.76 -9.06
C ASP A 490 -49.92 -21.17 -10.48
N ASP A 491 -49.86 -22.48 -10.75
CA ASP A 491 -50.50 -23.09 -11.91
C ASP A 491 -52.02 -22.97 -11.70
N ALA A 492 -52.65 -22.08 -12.46
CA ALA A 492 -54.10 -22.03 -12.65
C ALA A 492 -54.49 -22.72 -13.96
#